data_AF-A0A6N9PXD5-F1
#
_entry.id   AF-A0A6N9PXD5-F1
#
_cell.length_a   1.000
_cell.length_b   1.000
_cell.length_c   1.000
_cell.angle_alpha   90.00
_cell.angle_beta   90.00
_cell.angle_gamma   90.00
#
_symmetry.space_group_name_H-M   'P 1'
#
loop_
_entity.id
_entity.type
_entity.pdbx_description
1 polymer ?
#
loop_
_entity_poly.entity_id
_entity_poly.type
_entity_poly.pdbx_seq_one_letter_code
_entity_poly.pdbx_strand_id
1 'polypeptide(L)' 'MRKCLRCNTEMEEGYVLLDGGHGYQVKLGKQGRFFAKEVSRLQAAVCPRCGYTELYTENLDQEKE' A
#
# COMPACT_ATOMS: atom_id res chain seq x y z
N MET A 1 2.79 -13.01 -8.29
CA MET A 1 4.12 -12.38 -8.38
C MET A 1 4.05 -11.20 -9.34
N ARG A 2 4.17 -9.99 -8.81
CA ARG A 2 4.02 -8.73 -9.55
C ARG A 2 5.28 -8.42 -10.39
N LYS A 3 5.10 -7.85 -11.58
CA LYS A 3 6.21 -7.38 -12.44
C LYS A 3 6.23 -5.86 -12.50
N CYS A 4 7.43 -5.28 -12.46
CA CYS A 4 7.63 -3.84 -12.54
C CYS A 4 7.20 -3.28 -13.91
N LEU A 5 6.30 -2.30 -13.91
CA LEU A 5 5.80 -1.65 -15.13
C LEU A 5 6.90 -0.93 -15.95
N ARG A 6 8.05 -0.60 -15.34
CA ARG A 6 9.14 0.14 -16.00
C ARG A 6 10.22 -0.76 -16.60
N CYS A 7 10.53 -1.89 -15.97
CA CYS A 7 11.67 -2.73 -16.37
C CYS A 7 11.37 -4.23 -16.38
N ASN A 8 10.11 -4.62 -16.17
CA ASN A 8 9.61 -6.00 -16.16
C ASN A 8 10.30 -6.94 -15.15
N THR A 9 11.10 -6.39 -14.22
CA THR A 9 11.73 -7.15 -13.14
C THR A 9 10.68 -7.53 -12.10
N GLU A 10 10.83 -8.70 -11.48
CA GLU A 10 9.97 -9.12 -10.38
C GLU A 10 10.08 -8.14 -9.21
N MET A 11 8.95 -7.79 -8.63
CA MET A 11 8.90 -6.86 -7.50
C MET A 11 8.90 -7.62 -6.18
N GLU A 12 9.56 -7.03 -5.19
CA GLU A 12 9.53 -7.51 -3.81
C GLU A 12 8.31 -6.93 -3.11
N GLU A 13 7.50 -7.80 -2.51
CA GLU A 13 6.26 -7.45 -1.81
C GLU A 13 6.47 -7.45 -0.28
N GLY A 14 5.48 -6.97 0.49
CA GLY A 14 5.53 -6.97 1.96
C GLY A 14 6.17 -5.73 2.59
N TYR A 15 6.46 -4.68 1.82
CA TYR A 15 6.88 -3.39 2.36
C TYR A 15 5.67 -2.64 2.93
N VAL A 16 5.91 -1.85 3.97
CA VAL A 16 4.91 -0.96 4.59
C VAL A 16 5.40 0.47 4.55
N LEU A 17 4.46 1.41 4.47
CA LEU A 17 4.79 2.84 4.59
C LEU A 17 4.77 3.21 6.06
N LEU A 18 5.84 3.83 6.53
CA LEU A 18 5.96 4.30 7.91
C LEU A 18 5.83 5.83 7.95
N ASP A 19 5.17 6.34 8.99
CA ASP A 19 5.26 7.75 9.31
C ASP A 19 6.67 8.09 9.81
N GLY A 20 7.16 9.28 9.48
CA GLY A 20 8.51 9.72 9.87
C GLY A 20 8.64 10.09 11.35
N GLY A 21 7.53 10.06 12.11
CA GLY A 21 7.50 10.56 13.49
C GLY A 21 7.65 9.46 14.54
N HIS A 22 7.08 8.27 14.31
CA HIS A 22 6.92 7.25 15.37
C HIS A 22 6.92 5.81 14.86
N GLY A 23 7.19 5.56 13.56
CA GLY A 23 7.19 4.21 13.01
C GLY A 23 5.80 3.59 12.91
N TYR A 24 4.74 4.41 12.97
CA TYR A 24 3.39 3.91 12.72
C TYR A 24 3.20 3.68 11.23
N GLN A 25 2.46 2.62 10.88
CA GLN A 25 2.11 2.37 9.49
C GLN A 25 1.09 3.40 8.99
N VAL A 26 1.28 3.86 7.76
CA VAL A 26 0.34 4.72 7.05
C VAL A 26 -0.91 3.89 6.69
N LYS A 27 -2.08 4.45 6.99
CA LYS A 27 -3.39 3.84 6.77
C LYS A 27 -4.10 4.48 5.58
N LEU A 28 -4.80 3.67 4.79
CA LEU A 28 -5.74 4.15 3.80
C LEU A 28 -7.04 4.52 4.50
N GLY A 29 -7.50 5.75 4.31
CA GLY A 29 -8.78 6.23 4.82
C GLY A 29 -9.71 6.68 3.70
N LYS A 30 -11.01 6.46 3.87
CA LYS A 30 -12.06 7.05 3.02
C LYS A 30 -12.69 8.22 3.75
N GLN A 31 -12.70 9.39 3.11
CA GLN A 31 -13.27 10.60 3.67
C GLN A 31 -14.78 10.42 3.87
N GLY A 32 -15.24 10.54 5.13
CA GLY A 32 -16.66 10.65 5.47
C GLY A 32 -17.11 12.11 5.59
N ARG A 33 -18.37 12.30 5.98
CA ARG A 33 -18.98 13.63 6.14
C ARG A 33 -18.28 14.52 7.17
N PHE A 34 -17.70 13.93 8.22
CA PHE A 34 -17.04 14.66 9.31
C PHE A 34 -15.60 14.21 9.57
N PHE A 35 -15.29 12.92 9.38
CA PHE A 35 -13.95 12.36 9.58
C PHE A 35 -13.66 11.28 8.54
N ALA A 36 -12.39 11.06 8.25
CA ALA A 36 -11.95 9.90 7.48
C ALA A 36 -12.10 8.62 8.32
N LYS A 37 -12.63 7.56 7.71
CA LYS A 37 -12.65 6.22 8.29
C LYS A 37 -11.52 5.40 7.71
N GLU A 38 -10.80 4.68 8.56
CA GLU A 38 -9.80 3.70 8.13
C GLU A 38 -10.47 2.60 7.31
N VAL A 39 -9.90 2.31 6.14
CA VAL A 39 -10.31 1.23 5.24
C VAL A 39 -9.35 0.06 5.38
N SER A 40 -8.04 0.33 5.31
CA SER A 40 -7.01 -0.70 5.34
C SER A 40 -5.62 -0.09 5.59
N ARG A 41 -4.60 -0.94 5.70
CA ARG A 41 -3.20 -0.51 5.78
C ARG A 41 -2.58 -0.44 4.39
N LEU A 42 -1.71 0.56 4.19
CA LEU A 42 -1.03 0.77 2.92
C LEU A 42 0.25 -0.08 2.86
N GLN A 43 0.34 -0.91 1.84
CA GLN A 43 1.47 -1.76 1.54
C GLN A 43 2.14 -1.32 0.25
N ALA A 44 3.37 -1.78 0.05
CA ALA A 44 4.20 -1.45 -1.09
C ALA A 44 4.86 -2.70 -1.68
N ALA A 45 4.92 -2.72 -3.01
CA ALA A 45 5.80 -3.59 -3.75
C ALA A 45 6.89 -2.70 -4.35
N VAL A 46 8.15 -3.10 -4.21
CA VAL A 46 9.29 -2.31 -4.66
C VAL A 46 10.06 -3.09 -5.72
N CYS A 47 10.34 -2.44 -6.85
CA CYS A 47 11.24 -3.01 -7.84
C CYS A 47 12.69 -2.89 -7.35
N PRO A 48 13.42 -3.99 -7.11
CA PRO A 48 14.79 -3.92 -6.61
C PRO A 48 15.77 -3.39 -7.65
N ARG A 49 15.39 -3.36 -8.93
CA ARG A 49 16.23 -2.87 -10.02
C ARG A 49 16.16 -1.36 -10.22
N CYS A 50 14.97 -0.78 -10.25
CA CYS A 50 14.78 0.62 -10.64
C CYS A 50 14.06 1.48 -9.59
N GLY A 51 13.68 0.91 -8.45
CA GLY A 51 13.02 1.64 -7.37
C GLY A 51 11.58 2.04 -7.67
N TYR A 52 10.97 1.57 -8.77
CA TYR A 52 9.54 1.76 -8.98
C TYR A 52 8.77 1.11 -7.83
N THR A 53 8.00 1.91 -7.10
CA THR A 53 7.19 1.47 -5.96
C THR A 53 5.73 1.54 -6.35
N GLU A 54 5.03 0.42 -6.22
CA GLU A 54 3.58 0.36 -6.38
C GLU A 54 2.92 0.20 -5.02
N LEU A 55 1.96 1.08 -4.72
CA LEU A 55 1.19 1.04 -3.50
C LEU A 55 -0.07 0.20 -3.70
N TYR A 56 -0.40 -0.62 -2.71
CA TYR A 56 -1.59 -1.46 -2.73
C TYR A 56 -2.13 -1.68 -1.32
N THR A 57 -3.33 -2.23 -1.24
CA THR A 57 -3.95 -2.64 0.03
C THR A 57 -4.39 -4.08 -0.08
N GLU A 58 -4.14 -4.88 0.94
CA GLU A 58 -4.69 -6.24 1.00
C GLU A 58 -6.17 -6.18 1.39
N ASN A 59 -6.99 -7.01 0.73
CA ASN A 59 -8.40 -7.25 0.99
C ASN A 59 -9.31 -6.01 1.05
N LEU A 60 -9.82 -5.60 -0.12
CA LEU A 60 -10.97 -4.69 -0.20
C LEU A 60 -12.33 -5.43 -0.01
N ASP A 61 -12.31 -6.75 0.12
CA ASP A 61 -13.50 -7.63 0.15
C ASP A 61 -14.22 -7.70 1.51
N GLN A 62 -14.19 -6.62 2.30
CA GLN A 62 -15.00 -6.50 3.52
C GLN A 62 -16.16 -5.52 3.37
N GLU A 63 -16.92 -5.58 2.26
CA GLU A 63 -18.28 -5.02 2.20
C GLU A 63 -19.20 -5.91 1.32
N LYS A 64 -19.59 -7.08 1.85
CA LYS A 64 -20.86 -7.75 1.52
C LYS A 64 -21.40 -8.49 2.76
N GLU A 65 -21.98 -7.75 3.70
CA GLU A 65 -23.11 -8.20 4.51
C GLU A 65 -23.96 -6.99 4.95
#